data_AF-X6BF27-F1
#
_entry.id   AF-X6BF27-F1
#
_cell.length_a   1.000
_cell.length_b   1.000
_cell.length_c   1.000
_cell.angle_alpha   90.00
_cell.angle_beta   90.00
_cell.angle_gamma   90.00
#
_symmetry.space_group_name_H-M   'P 1'
#
loop_
_entity.id
_entity.type
_entity.pdbx_description
1 polymer ?
#
loop_
_entity_poly.entity_id
_entity_poly.type
_entity_poly.pdbx_seq_one_letter_code
_entity_poly.pdbx_strand_id
1 'polypeptide(L)'
;MVRTNAKVTPLQAVLRYRDLLEVESLFRAAKATFNTRPIFHQSDAAIRGHVFCSFLALVLSKELRRLCRAKGLTPEWQPLLRDLDRLQEATIEKDGRIVTTRTHVTGQVGNVFKAAGIALPHNLDEQLA
;
A
#
# COMPACT_ATOMS: atom_id res chain seq x y z
N MET A 1 -3.33 -19.14 -25.93
CA MET A 1 -3.64 -20.50 -25.44
C MET A 1 -2.78 -20.75 -24.20
N VAL A 2 -3.38 -20.83 -23.00
CA VAL A 2 -2.66 -21.01 -21.74
C VAL A 2 -2.24 -22.47 -21.59
N ARG A 3 -0.95 -22.75 -21.37
CA ARG A 3 -0.45 -24.10 -21.03
C ARG A 3 -0.01 -24.10 -19.56
N THR A 4 -0.51 -25.04 -18.76
CA THR A 4 -0.12 -25.22 -17.36
C THR A 4 0.01 -26.71 -17.05
N ASN A 5 0.97 -27.07 -16.20
CA ASN A 5 1.16 -28.43 -15.68
C ASN A 5 0.32 -28.70 -14.42
N ALA A 6 -0.45 -27.71 -13.94
CA ALA A 6 -1.35 -27.85 -12.80
C ALA A 6 -2.67 -28.50 -13.22
N LYS A 7 -3.19 -29.43 -12.39
CA LYS A 7 -4.53 -30.03 -12.56
C LYS A 7 -5.63 -29.03 -12.20
N VAL A 8 -5.79 -27.99 -13.01
CA VAL A 8 -6.80 -26.93 -12.85
C VAL A 8 -7.63 -26.80 -14.12
N THR A 9 -8.91 -26.45 -13.97
CA THR A 9 -9.77 -26.21 -15.13
C THR A 9 -9.25 -25.02 -15.95
N PRO A 10 -9.51 -24.94 -17.27
CA PRO A 10 -9.07 -23.81 -18.09
C PRO A 10 -9.52 -22.45 -17.53
N LEU A 11 -10.72 -22.36 -16.95
CA LEU A 11 -11.21 -21.16 -16.29
C LEU A 11 -10.39 -20.81 -15.04
N GLN A 12 -10.06 -21.80 -14.21
CA GLN A 12 -9.17 -21.59 -13.07
C GLN A 12 -7.76 -21.21 -13.51
N ALA A 13 -7.23 -21.81 -14.58
CA ALA A 13 -5.93 -21.44 -15.14
C ALA A 13 -5.94 -19.97 -15.59
N VAL A 14 -6.99 -19.52 -16.28
CA VAL A 14 -7.15 -18.12 -16.70
C VAL A 14 -7.29 -17.18 -15.50
N LEU A 15 -8.07 -17.54 -14.47
CA LEU A 15 -8.18 -16.75 -13.25
C LEU A 15 -6.84 -16.64 -12.52
N ARG A 16 -6.07 -17.73 -12.43
CA ARG A 16 -4.73 -17.74 -11.83
C ARG A 16 -3.73 -16.95 -12.67
N TYR A 17 -3.84 -16.99 -14.00
CA TYR A 17 -3.04 -16.17 -14.91
C TYR A 17 -3.37 -14.69 -14.78
N ARG A 18 -4.65 -14.34 -14.60
CA ARG A 18 -5.08 -12.97 -14.33
C ARG A 18 -4.53 -12.48 -12.99
N ASP A 19 -4.57 -13.31 -11.96
CA ASP A 19 -3.97 -12.99 -10.66
C ASP A 19 -2.44 -12.82 -10.80
N LEU A 20 -1.78 -13.62 -11.65
CA LEU A 20 -0.36 -13.48 -11.96
C LEU A 20 -0.06 -12.16 -12.70
N LEU A 21 -0.88 -11.77 -13.67
CA LEU A 21 -0.76 -10.50 -14.38
C LEU A 21 -1.01 -9.29 -13.46
N GLU A 22 -1.94 -9.40 -12.51
CA GLU A 22 -2.16 -8.37 -11.48
C GLU A 22 -0.94 -8.24 -10.56
N VAL A 23 -0.31 -9.37 -10.22
CA VAL A 23 0.96 -9.42 -9.49
C VAL A 23 2.10 -8.82 -10.30
N GLU A 24 2.25 -9.15 -11.59
CA GLU A 24 3.27 -8.58 -12.47
C GLU A 24 3.10 -7.07 -12.67
N SER A 25 1.85 -6.61 -12.81
CA SER A 25 1.50 -5.20 -12.85
C SER A 25 1.89 -4.50 -11.54
N LEU A 26 1.65 -5.14 -10.39
CA LEU A 26 2.08 -4.66 -9.08
C LEU A 26 3.62 -4.63 -8.94
N PHE A 27 4.34 -5.64 -9.43
CA PHE A 27 5.81 -5.64 -9.48
C PHE A 27 6.35 -4.52 -10.37
N ARG A 28 5.72 -4.29 -11.53
CA ARG A 28 6.10 -3.20 -12.44
C ARG A 28 5.80 -1.83 -11.82
N ALA A 29 4.67 -1.68 -11.15
CA ALA A 29 4.31 -0.46 -10.43
C ALA A 29 5.24 -0.21 -9.24
N ALA A 30 5.58 -1.23 -8.45
CA ALA A 30 6.55 -1.12 -7.37
C ALA A 30 7.93 -0.68 -7.92
N LYS A 31 8.42 -1.32 -9.00
CA LYS A 31 9.68 -0.90 -9.64
C LYS A 31 9.63 0.53 -10.21
N ALA A 32 8.48 0.97 -10.73
CA ALA A 32 8.32 2.28 -11.33
C ALA A 32 8.13 3.41 -10.29
N THR A 33 7.39 3.13 -9.21
CA THR A 33 7.12 4.08 -8.13
C THR A 33 8.32 4.17 -7.16
N PHE A 34 9.00 3.06 -6.86
CA PHE A 34 10.26 3.05 -6.11
C PHE A 34 11.44 3.20 -7.06
N ASN A 35 11.58 4.37 -7.69
CA ASN A 35 12.69 4.73 -8.57
C ASN A 35 14.04 4.82 -7.80
N THR A 36 14.45 3.73 -7.15
CA THR A 36 15.79 3.50 -6.64
C THR A 36 16.68 3.31 -7.85
N ARG A 37 17.29 4.40 -8.30
CA ARG A 37 18.37 4.37 -9.30
C ARG A 37 19.39 3.30 -8.90
N PRO A 38 19.93 2.51 -9.84
CA PRO A 38 20.90 1.47 -9.50
C PRO A 38 22.20 2.15 -9.04
N ILE A 39 22.40 2.19 -7.73
CA ILE A 39 23.69 2.52 -7.14
C ILE A 39 24.52 1.25 -7.28
N PHE A 40 25.40 1.22 -8.27
CA PHE A 40 26.41 0.18 -8.45
C PHE A 40 27.39 0.23 -7.27
N HIS A 41 26.97 -0.33 -6.13
CA HIS A 41 27.72 -0.85 -4.97
C HIS A 41 26.69 -1.64 -4.11
N GLN A 42 25.85 -2.48 -4.74
CA GLN A 42 24.85 -3.26 -4.01
C GLN A 42 25.52 -4.41 -3.27
N SER A 43 25.63 -4.30 -1.95
CA SER A 43 25.90 -5.47 -1.12
C SER A 43 24.73 -6.46 -1.23
N ASP A 44 24.99 -7.75 -1.05
CA ASP A 44 23.92 -8.77 -1.01
C ASP A 44 22.81 -8.42 0.00
N ALA A 45 23.15 -7.69 1.06
CA ALA A 45 22.20 -7.19 2.05
C ALA A 45 21.20 -6.19 1.44
N ALA A 46 21.66 -5.27 0.58
CA ALA A 46 20.78 -4.31 -0.09
C ALA A 46 19.82 -5.01 -1.08
N ILE A 47 20.31 -6.03 -1.80
CA ILE A 47 19.49 -6.84 -2.71
C ILE A 47 18.42 -7.60 -1.93
N ARG A 48 18.80 -8.30 -0.85
CA ARG A 48 17.86 -9.02 0.02
C ARG A 48 16.80 -8.07 0.61
N GLY A 49 17.21 -6.89 1.08
CA GLY A 49 16.30 -5.88 1.60
C GLY A 49 15.28 -5.40 0.57
N HIS A 50 15.71 -5.13 -0.67
CA HIS A 50 14.81 -4.70 -1.73
C HIS A 50 13.79 -5.78 -2.11
N VAL A 51 14.23 -7.03 -2.26
CA VAL A 51 13.35 -8.16 -2.58
C VAL A 51 12.32 -8.36 -1.45
N PHE A 52 12.77 -8.29 -0.20
CA PHE A 52 11.89 -8.38 0.97
C PHE A 52 10.83 -7.28 0.99
N CYS A 53 11.24 -6.00 0.91
CA CYS A 53 10.32 -4.87 0.92
C CYS A 53 9.34 -4.90 -0.26
N SER A 54 9.78 -5.34 -1.43
CA SER A 54 8.92 -5.49 -2.62
C SER A 54 7.86 -6.56 -2.41
N PHE A 55 8.24 -7.70 -1.83
CA PHE A 55 7.29 -8.78 -1.52
C PHE A 55 6.32 -8.37 -0.41
N LEU A 56 6.80 -7.67 0.63
CA LEU A 56 5.96 -7.13 1.69
C LEU A 56 4.92 -6.15 1.14
N ALA A 57 5.35 -5.20 0.30
CA ALA A 57 4.45 -4.25 -0.36
C ALA A 57 3.37 -4.96 -1.20
N LEU A 58 3.73 -6.05 -1.88
CA LEU A 58 2.78 -6.87 -2.65
C LEU A 58 1.74 -7.54 -1.75
N VAL A 59 2.17 -8.18 -0.66
CA VAL A 59 1.28 -8.83 0.31
C VAL A 59 0.31 -7.81 0.91
N LEU A 60 0.82 -6.66 1.34
CA LEU A 60 0.01 -5.57 1.90
C LEU A 60 -1.00 -5.04 0.88
N SER A 61 -0.58 -4.80 -0.38
CA SER A 61 -1.49 -4.33 -1.43
C SER A 61 -2.61 -5.32 -1.73
N LYS A 62 -2.28 -6.61 -1.81
CA LYS A 62 -3.26 -7.68 -2.03
C LYS A 62 -4.27 -7.77 -0.89
N GLU A 63 -3.79 -7.71 0.34
CA GLU A 63 -4.64 -7.79 1.52
C GLU A 63 -5.54 -6.57 1.65
N LEU A 64 -5.01 -5.38 1.41
CA LEU A 64 -5.81 -4.15 1.41
C LEU A 64 -6.91 -4.18 0.35
N ARG A 65 -6.61 -4.68 -0.86
CA ARG A 65 -7.62 -4.90 -1.91
C ARG A 65 -8.68 -5.90 -1.47
N ARG A 66 -8.31 -6.99 -0.79
CA ARG A 66 -9.26 -7.99 -0.25
C ARG A 66 -10.22 -7.35 0.75
N LEU A 67 -9.69 -6.58 1.69
CA LEU A 67 -10.47 -5.87 2.71
C LEU A 67 -11.41 -4.84 2.10
N CYS A 68 -10.93 -4.05 1.13
CA CYS A 68 -11.75 -3.09 0.39
C CYS A 68 -12.89 -3.78 -0.36
N ARG A 69 -12.61 -4.85 -1.12
CA ARG A 69 -13.63 -5.59 -1.88
C ARG A 69 -14.68 -6.21 -0.98
N ALA A 70 -14.31 -6.71 0.20
CA ALA A 70 -15.25 -7.23 1.19
C ALA A 70 -16.24 -6.18 1.69
N LYS A 71 -15.93 -4.89 1.53
CA LYS A 71 -16.80 -3.75 1.84
C LYS A 71 -17.37 -3.06 0.59
N GLY A 72 -17.24 -3.67 -0.59
CA GLY A 72 -17.74 -3.12 -1.85
C GLY A 72 -16.91 -1.96 -2.42
N LEU A 73 -15.67 -1.77 -1.94
CA LEU A 73 -14.78 -0.70 -2.38
C LEU A 73 -13.75 -1.21 -3.38
N THR A 74 -13.54 -0.47 -4.46
CA THR A 74 -12.50 -0.73 -5.47
C THR A 74 -11.69 0.54 -5.73
N PRO A 75 -10.82 0.97 -4.79
CA PRO A 75 -10.04 2.18 -4.95
C PRO A 75 -8.99 2.03 -6.06
N GLU A 76 -8.75 3.10 -6.81
CA GLU A 76 -7.64 3.17 -7.73
C GLU A 76 -6.31 3.27 -6.97
N TRP A 77 -5.34 2.45 -7.36
CA TRP A 77 -4.11 2.26 -6.56
C TRP A 77 -3.20 3.50 -6.52
N GLN A 78 -2.94 4.13 -7.66
CA GLN A 78 -2.04 5.30 -7.72
C GLN A 78 -2.60 6.52 -6.96
N PRO A 79 -3.88 6.90 -7.13
CA PRO A 79 -4.50 7.93 -6.31
C PRO A 79 -4.48 7.59 -4.82
N LEU A 80 -4.77 6.33 -4.45
CA LEU A 80 -4.76 5.91 -3.06
C LEU A 80 -3.37 6.06 -2.43
N LEU A 81 -2.31 5.62 -3.11
CA LEU A 81 -0.94 5.79 -2.60
C LEU A 81 -0.57 7.26 -2.39
N ARG A 82 -0.92 8.13 -3.34
CA ARG A 82 -0.67 9.58 -3.21
C ARG A 82 -1.46 10.20 -2.06
N ASP A 83 -2.71 9.80 -1.88
CA ASP A 83 -3.56 10.34 -0.81
C ASP A 83 -3.13 9.79 0.56
N LEU A 84 -2.60 8.56 0.63
CA LEU A 84 -1.96 8.00 1.83
C LEU A 84 -0.65 8.71 2.17
N ASP A 85 0.19 9.01 1.18
CA ASP A 85 1.45 9.74 1.36
C ASP A 85 1.24 11.16 1.93
N ARG A 86 0.10 11.78 1.58
CA ARG A 86 -0.35 13.06 2.12
C ARG A 86 -0.89 12.97 3.55
N LEU A 87 -1.31 11.79 4.01
CA LEU A 87 -1.80 11.60 5.37
C LEU A 87 -0.60 11.57 6.32
N GLN A 88 -0.36 12.67 7.01
CA GLN A 88 0.77 12.86 7.91
C GLN A 88 0.28 13.41 9.24
N GLU A 89 0.99 13.06 10.31
CA GLU A 89 0.80 13.60 11.64
C GLU A 89 1.92 14.62 11.92
N ALA A 90 1.56 15.75 12.50
CA ALA A 90 2.46 16.83 12.86
C ALA A 90 2.23 17.24 14.31
N THR A 91 3.31 17.36 15.06
CA THR A 91 3.29 17.87 16.44
C THR A 91 3.81 19.29 16.45
N ILE A 92 3.02 20.21 16.99
CA ILE A 92 3.29 21.63 17.10
C ILE A 92 3.41 21.97 18.57
N GLU A 93 4.55 22.52 18.98
CA GLU A 93 4.74 23.05 20.33
C GLU A 93 4.53 24.56 20.30
N LYS A 94 3.60 25.07 21.13
CA LYS A 94 3.35 26.51 21.25
C LYS A 94 2.93 26.86 22.67
N ASP A 95 3.58 27.85 23.26
CA ASP A 95 3.25 28.41 24.58
C ASP A 95 3.15 27.35 25.70
N GLY A 96 4.04 26.35 25.70
CA GLY A 96 4.04 25.25 26.68
C GLY A 96 2.95 24.19 26.44
N ARG A 97 2.31 24.21 25.28
CA ARG A 97 1.30 23.21 24.87
C ARG A 97 1.82 22.41 23.69
N ILE A 98 1.58 21.10 23.72
CA ILE A 98 1.88 20.19 22.63
C ILE A 98 0.57 19.87 21.93
N VAL A 99 0.48 20.25 20.65
CA VAL A 99 -0.68 19.99 19.80
C VAL A 99 -0.26 19.01 18.72
N THR A 100 -0.80 17.80 18.76
CA THR A 100 -0.65 16.81 17.69
C THR A 100 -1.86 16.90 16.78
N THR A 101 -1.63 17.11 15.49
CA THR A 101 -2.67 17.19 14.47
C THR A 101 -2.28 16.36 13.26
N ARG A 102 -3.27 16.04 12.42
CA ARG A 102 -3.03 15.36 11.16
C ARG A 102 -3.51 16.18 9.98
N THR A 103 -2.92 15.91 8.82
CA THR A 103 -3.41 16.44 7.56
C THR A 103 -4.82 15.93 7.25
N HIS A 104 -5.58 16.73 6.49
CA HIS A 104 -6.95 16.40 6.14
C HIS A 104 -7.01 15.10 5.31
N VAL A 105 -7.94 14.22 5.64
CA VAL A 105 -8.16 12.97 4.90
C VAL A 105 -8.73 13.29 3.52
N THR A 106 -8.05 12.90 2.45
CA THR A 106 -8.48 13.12 1.07
C THR A 106 -8.88 11.84 0.35
N GLY A 107 -9.71 11.96 -0.68
CA GLY A 107 -10.05 10.86 -1.57
C GLY A 107 -10.72 9.68 -0.85
N GLN A 108 -10.20 8.47 -1.09
CA GLN A 108 -10.76 7.23 -0.53
C GLN A 108 -10.10 6.78 0.78
N VAL A 109 -9.15 7.55 1.33
CA VAL A 109 -8.33 7.13 2.49
C VAL A 109 -9.20 6.77 3.69
N GLY A 110 -10.19 7.58 4.04
CA GLY A 110 -11.08 7.28 5.17
C GLY A 110 -11.89 5.99 4.99
N ASN A 111 -12.37 5.74 3.77
CA ASN A 111 -13.10 4.51 3.43
C ASN A 111 -12.18 3.28 3.50
N VAL A 112 -10.94 3.43 3.04
CA VAL A 112 -9.92 2.36 3.07
C VAL A 112 -9.50 2.02 4.50
N PHE A 113 -9.30 3.02 5.36
CA PHE A 113 -9.03 2.80 6.80
C PHE A 113 -10.18 2.05 7.48
N LYS A 114 -11.43 2.49 7.23
CA LYS A 114 -12.61 1.80 7.74
C LYS A 114 -12.73 0.37 7.22
N ALA A 115 -12.42 0.14 5.94
CA ALA A 115 -12.44 -1.20 5.36
C ALA A 115 -11.35 -2.11 5.93
N ALA A 116 -10.18 -1.54 6.24
CA ALA A 116 -9.09 -2.23 6.89
C ALA A 116 -9.30 -2.44 8.40
N GLY A 117 -10.31 -1.80 9.01
CA GLY A 117 -10.54 -1.83 10.45
C GLY A 117 -9.49 -1.06 11.25
N ILE A 118 -8.84 -0.08 10.62
CA ILE A 118 -7.78 0.73 11.21
C ILE A 118 -8.37 2.07 11.65
N ALA A 119 -8.12 2.46 12.89
CA ALA A 119 -8.48 3.79 13.38
C ALA A 119 -7.62 4.84 12.65
N LEU A 120 -8.29 5.86 12.16
CA LEU A 120 -7.61 7.05 11.66
C LEU A 120 -6.94 7.78 12.83
N PRO A 121 -5.75 8.38 12.64
CA PRO A 121 -5.14 9.24 13.66
C PRO A 121 -6.09 10.36 14.07
N HIS A 122 -5.93 10.89 15.29
CA HIS A 122 -6.80 11.95 15.79
C HIS A 122 -6.62 13.23 14.97
N ASN A 123 -7.71 13.99 14.81
CA ASN A 123 -7.68 15.25 14.07
C ASN A 123 -6.86 16.32 14.83
N LEU A 124 -7.02 16.34 16.14
CA LEU A 124 -6.39 17.29 17.05
C LEU A 124 -6.36 16.63 18.44
N ASP A 125 -5.16 16.47 18.99
CA ASP A 125 -4.92 16.11 20.39
C ASP A 125 -4.07 17.23 21.01
N GLU A 126 -4.57 17.87 22.06
CA GLU A 126 -3.86 18.92 22.79
C GLU A 126 -3.49 18.38 24.18
N GLN A 127 -2.19 18.41 24.50
CA GLN A 127 -1.64 18.05 25.81
C GLN A 127 -0.93 19.26 26.41
N LEU A 128 -1.15 19.49 27.71
CA LEU A 128 -0.33 20.41 28.50
C LEU A 128 1.02 19.71 28.77
N ALA A 129 2.13 20.40 28.50
CA ALA A 129 3.47 19.89 28.76
C ALA A 129 3.76 19.76 30.27
#